data_AF-A0A349PB07-F1
#
_entry.id   AF-A0A349PB07-F1
#
_cell.length_a   1.000
_cell.length_b   1.000
_cell.length_c   1.000
_cell.angle_alpha   90.00
_cell.angle_beta   90.00
_cell.angle_gamma   90.00
#
_symmetry.space_group_name_H-M   'P 1'
#
loop_
_entity.id
_entity.type
_entity.pdbx_description
1 polymer ?
#
loop_
_entity_poly.entity_id
_entity_poly.type
_entity_poly.pdbx_seq_one_letter_code
_entity_poly.pdbx_strand_id
1 'polypeptide(L)'
;MRSLLVSVLFSFAAAAPAAAQVFLGAEVGPDAFTRADDAKIDTDGEDAFAWALSVEVSSSSLYTVFESTAPEREILKYLRQGIYRQELAAMLLMSEHTSVPFKTLAADLAKAGSFRALAKKHKADAMALFGAGGRLKEAADLRLPLFLISTSTSGAAAYEAGLSTAAPAINAEKN
;
A
#
# COMPACT_ATOMS: atom_id res chain seq x y z
N MET A 1 -32.21 21.86 52.36
CA MET A 1 -31.63 20.52 52.66
C MET A 1 -32.67 19.46 52.32
N ARG A 2 -32.25 18.33 51.72
CA ARG A 2 -33.04 17.11 51.41
C ARG A 2 -33.73 17.03 50.03
N SER A 3 -32.95 17.15 48.95
CA SER A 3 -33.36 16.64 47.63
C SER A 3 -32.19 15.89 47.00
N LEU A 4 -31.78 14.79 47.62
CA LEU A 4 -30.67 13.94 47.17
C LEU A 4 -30.68 12.61 47.93
N LEU A 5 -31.78 11.85 47.91
CA LEU A 5 -31.81 10.51 48.53
C LEU A 5 -33.01 9.62 48.13
N VAL A 6 -33.54 9.75 46.90
CA VAL A 6 -34.60 8.86 46.39
C VAL A 6 -34.19 8.26 45.03
N SER A 7 -32.89 7.92 44.89
CA SER A 7 -32.32 7.31 43.68
C SER A 7 -31.80 5.88 43.92
N VAL A 8 -32.22 5.19 44.99
CA VAL A 8 -31.66 3.87 45.38
C VAL A 8 -32.72 2.74 45.48
N LEU A 9 -33.98 2.99 45.11
CA LEU A 9 -35.07 2.03 45.34
C LEU A 9 -35.86 1.63 44.07
N PHE A 10 -35.18 1.56 42.92
CA PHE A 10 -35.73 0.96 41.69
C PHE A 10 -34.85 -0.20 41.17
N SER A 11 -34.23 -0.94 42.10
CA SER A 11 -33.35 -2.09 41.84
C SER A 11 -34.05 -3.45 41.92
N PHE A 12 -35.30 -3.61 41.46
CA PHE A 12 -35.97 -4.93 41.43
C PHE A 12 -37.05 -5.01 40.34
N ALA A 13 -36.66 -5.36 39.11
CA ALA A 13 -37.54 -6.02 38.10
C ALA A 13 -36.73 -6.43 36.85
N ALA A 14 -35.64 -7.17 37.02
CA ALA A 14 -34.98 -7.83 35.89
C ALA A 14 -35.74 -9.13 35.57
N ALA A 15 -36.64 -9.06 34.60
CA ALA A 15 -37.29 -10.22 34.00
C ALA A 15 -36.26 -11.02 33.17
N ALA A 16 -36.20 -12.33 33.41
CA ALA A 16 -35.39 -13.25 32.62
C ALA A 16 -36.00 -13.46 31.22
N PRO A 17 -35.19 -13.56 30.15
CA PRO A 17 -35.61 -14.24 28.93
C PRO A 17 -34.99 -15.66 28.89
N ALA A 18 -35.88 -16.64 28.85
CA ALA A 18 -35.59 -18.04 28.54
C ALA A 18 -35.61 -18.28 27.01
N ALA A 19 -34.96 -19.38 26.62
CA ALA A 19 -34.93 -20.04 25.31
C ALA A 19 -33.91 -19.50 24.27
N ALA A 20 -32.66 -19.89 24.48
CA ALA A 20 -31.73 -20.18 23.41
C ALA A 20 -32.07 -21.55 22.79
N GLN A 21 -32.40 -21.58 21.50
CA GLN A 21 -32.17 -22.73 20.60
C GLN A 21 -32.48 -22.30 19.16
N VAL A 22 -31.46 -21.83 18.45
CA VAL A 22 -31.45 -21.84 16.98
C VAL A 22 -30.42 -22.89 16.58
N PHE A 23 -30.92 -23.94 15.95
CA PHE A 23 -30.19 -25.14 15.58
C PHE A 23 -29.20 -24.81 14.46
N LEU A 24 -27.98 -25.29 14.65
CA LEU A 24 -26.82 -25.19 13.78
C LEU A 24 -27.05 -25.99 12.50
N GLY A 25 -27.08 -25.32 11.36
CA GLY A 25 -26.92 -25.91 10.02
C GLY A 25 -25.63 -25.39 9.39
N ALA A 26 -24.54 -25.44 10.15
CA ALA A 26 -23.19 -25.21 9.65
C ALA A 26 -22.58 -26.56 9.31
N GLU A 27 -22.88 -27.07 8.12
CA GLU A 27 -21.96 -27.98 7.43
C GLU A 27 -21.04 -27.14 6.55
N VAL A 28 -20.18 -26.37 7.23
CA VAL A 28 -18.95 -25.82 6.67
C VAL A 28 -17.85 -26.28 7.62
N GLY A 29 -17.25 -27.42 7.29
CA GLY A 29 -16.12 -27.96 8.03
C GLY A 29 -14.91 -27.03 7.95
N PRO A 30 -13.99 -27.10 8.93
CA PRO A 30 -12.79 -26.27 8.99
C PRO A 30 -11.84 -26.44 7.78
N ASP A 31 -12.06 -27.45 6.93
CA ASP A 31 -11.32 -27.67 5.68
C ASP A 31 -11.78 -26.80 4.49
N ALA A 32 -12.88 -26.07 4.59
CA ALA A 32 -13.30 -25.15 3.53
C ALA A 32 -12.47 -23.84 3.49
N PHE A 33 -11.69 -23.56 4.54
CA PHE A 33 -10.89 -22.34 4.66
C PHE A 33 -9.42 -22.49 4.24
N THR A 34 -8.95 -23.69 3.90
CA THR A 34 -7.53 -23.93 3.57
C THR A 34 -7.20 -23.88 2.08
N ARG A 35 -8.18 -23.57 1.22
CA ARG A 35 -7.94 -23.01 -0.11
C ARG A 35 -8.43 -21.57 -0.17
N ALA A 36 -7.88 -20.74 0.70
CA ALA A 36 -7.56 -19.39 0.26
C ALA A 36 -6.52 -19.58 -0.84
N ASP A 37 -6.96 -19.55 -2.10
CA ASP A 37 -6.08 -19.09 -3.18
C ASP A 37 -5.33 -17.89 -2.60
N ASP A 38 -4.00 -17.97 -2.57
CA ASP A 38 -3.15 -16.87 -2.12
C ASP A 38 -3.73 -15.60 -2.70
N ALA A 39 -4.30 -14.75 -1.84
CA ALA A 39 -4.83 -13.47 -2.25
C ALA A 39 -3.63 -12.70 -2.76
N LYS A 40 -3.38 -12.83 -4.07
CA LYS A 40 -2.29 -12.18 -4.76
C LYS A 40 -2.55 -10.71 -4.56
N ILE A 41 -1.84 -10.12 -3.60
CA ILE A 41 -1.90 -8.69 -3.32
C ILE A 41 -1.68 -8.04 -4.68
N ASP A 42 -2.66 -7.26 -5.13
CA ASP A 42 -2.61 -6.56 -6.40
C ASP A 42 -1.50 -5.49 -6.32
N THR A 43 -0.26 -5.92 -6.56
CA THR A 43 0.93 -5.07 -6.54
C THR A 43 1.09 -4.29 -7.84
N ASP A 44 0.32 -4.61 -8.86
CA ASP A 44 0.44 -4.02 -10.19
C ASP A 44 0.04 -2.54 -10.14
N GLY A 45 -0.93 -2.19 -9.29
CA GLY A 45 -1.30 -0.81 -9.02
C GLY A 45 -0.22 0.01 -8.29
N GLU A 46 0.59 -0.60 -7.42
CA GLU A 46 1.69 0.09 -6.74
C GLU A 46 2.89 0.29 -7.65
N ASP A 47 3.23 -0.71 -8.46
CA ASP A 47 4.29 -0.62 -9.46
C ASP A 47 3.94 0.43 -10.52
N ALA A 48 2.71 0.39 -11.05
CA ALA A 48 2.22 1.40 -11.98
C ALA A 48 2.24 2.81 -11.38
N PHE A 49 1.90 2.96 -10.09
CA PHE A 49 2.00 4.25 -9.41
C PHE A 49 3.45 4.71 -9.25
N ALA A 50 4.38 3.81 -8.92
CA ALA A 50 5.79 4.15 -8.78
C ALA A 50 6.39 4.71 -10.08
N TRP A 51 6.05 4.08 -11.21
CA TRP A 51 6.40 4.57 -12.54
C TRP A 51 5.68 5.88 -12.90
N ALA A 52 4.38 6.00 -12.59
CA ALA A 52 3.65 7.22 -12.87
C ALA A 52 4.21 8.42 -12.09
N LEU A 53 4.56 8.23 -10.82
CA LEU A 53 5.15 9.27 -9.99
C LEU A 53 6.55 9.66 -10.46
N SER A 54 7.35 8.71 -10.96
CA SER A 54 8.70 9.01 -11.44
C SER A 54 8.71 9.87 -12.71
N VAL A 55 7.62 9.87 -13.48
CA VAL A 55 7.44 10.75 -14.65
C VAL A 55 6.99 12.17 -14.25
N GLU A 56 6.31 12.32 -13.11
CA GLU A 56 5.86 13.64 -12.63
C GLU A 56 6.96 14.48 -11.99
N VAL A 57 8.05 13.85 -11.56
CA VAL A 57 9.14 14.51 -10.85
C VAL A 57 10.40 14.49 -11.71
N SER A 58 11.19 15.57 -11.67
CA SER A 58 12.44 15.62 -12.42
C SER A 58 13.39 14.49 -11.99
N SER A 59 14.10 13.88 -12.94
CA SER A 59 15.06 12.81 -12.64
C SER A 59 16.16 13.28 -11.68
N SER A 60 16.59 14.54 -11.77
CA SER A 60 17.56 15.13 -10.83
C SER A 60 17.04 15.18 -9.39
N SER A 61 15.77 15.56 -9.20
CA SER A 61 15.16 15.57 -7.86
C SER A 61 15.05 14.15 -7.32
N LEU A 62 14.60 13.19 -8.13
CA LEU A 62 14.48 11.80 -7.72
C LEU A 62 15.82 11.16 -7.33
N TYR A 63 16.87 11.37 -8.12
CA TYR A 63 18.20 10.84 -7.80
C TYR A 63 18.78 11.46 -6.53
N THR A 64 18.50 12.73 -6.27
CA THR A 64 18.94 13.42 -5.06
C THR A 64 18.18 12.93 -3.83
N VAL A 65 16.85 12.85 -3.92
CA VAL A 65 15.95 12.48 -2.81
C VAL A 65 16.15 11.02 -2.38
N PHE A 66 16.26 10.11 -3.35
CA PHE A 66 16.40 8.67 -3.10
C PHE A 66 17.85 8.18 -3.04
N GLU A 67 18.82 8.98 -3.47
CA GLU A 67 20.24 8.59 -3.60
C GLU A 67 20.40 7.29 -4.42
N SER A 68 19.57 7.14 -5.46
CA SER A 68 19.45 5.92 -6.26
C SER A 68 19.35 6.24 -7.74
N THR A 69 19.90 5.38 -8.59
CA THR A 69 19.76 5.45 -10.05
C THR A 69 18.46 4.79 -10.56
N ALA A 70 17.73 4.11 -9.68
CA ALA A 70 16.46 3.44 -9.96
C ALA A 70 15.37 3.92 -8.97
N PRO A 71 14.92 5.19 -9.08
CA PRO A 71 14.02 5.80 -8.12
C PRO A 71 12.64 5.13 -8.05
N GLU A 72 12.13 4.60 -9.15
CA GLU A 72 10.88 3.83 -9.21
C GLU A 72 10.92 2.60 -8.28
N ARG A 73 12.07 1.92 -8.19
CA ARG A 73 12.24 0.76 -7.29
C ARG A 73 12.23 1.19 -5.83
N GLU A 74 12.82 2.34 -5.52
CA GLU A 74 12.77 2.90 -4.16
C GLU A 74 11.34 3.34 -3.80
N ILE A 75 10.63 4.02 -4.71
CA ILE A 75 9.22 4.38 -4.51
C ILE A 75 8.38 3.13 -4.21
N LEU A 76 8.48 2.10 -5.06
CA LEU A 76 7.74 0.85 -4.88
C LEU A 76 8.08 0.17 -3.54
N LYS A 77 9.36 0.15 -3.16
CA LYS A 77 9.80 -0.39 -1.88
C LYS A 77 9.13 0.31 -0.70
N TYR A 78 9.00 1.63 -0.73
CA TYR A 78 8.34 2.39 0.34
C TYR A 78 6.82 2.20 0.36
N LEU A 79 6.17 2.09 -0.81
CA LEU A 79 4.75 1.72 -0.89
C LEU A 79 4.50 0.36 -0.24
N ARG A 80 5.32 -0.65 -0.57
CA ARG A 80 5.25 -2.00 0.02
C ARG A 80 5.56 -2.05 1.51
N GLN A 81 6.22 -1.04 2.05
CA GLN A 81 6.43 -0.86 3.50
C GLN A 81 5.20 -0.23 4.20
N GLY A 82 4.13 0.04 3.47
CA GLY A 82 2.88 0.59 3.99
C GLY A 82 2.83 2.12 4.00
N ILE A 83 3.78 2.81 3.36
CA ILE A 83 3.68 4.27 3.20
C ILE A 83 2.63 4.56 2.12
N TYR A 84 1.59 5.31 2.49
CA TYR A 84 0.51 5.65 1.57
C TYR A 84 1.01 6.55 0.43
N ARG A 85 0.43 6.42 -0.76
CA ARG A 85 0.80 7.20 -1.98
C ARG A 85 0.90 8.71 -1.75
N GLN A 86 -0.07 9.29 -1.05
CA GLN A 86 -0.07 10.73 -0.76
C GLN A 86 1.00 11.12 0.26
N GLU A 87 1.22 10.29 1.27
CA GLU A 87 2.24 10.50 2.29
C GLU A 87 3.64 10.39 1.66
N LEU A 88 3.85 9.41 0.78
CA LEU A 88 5.07 9.26 -0.01
C LEU A 88 5.34 10.50 -0.87
N ALA A 89 4.33 10.96 -1.62
CA ALA A 89 4.46 12.17 -2.44
C ALA A 89 4.77 13.42 -1.59
N ALA A 90 4.14 13.56 -0.43
CA ALA A 90 4.42 14.66 0.50
C ALA A 90 5.83 14.57 1.11
N MET A 91 6.30 13.36 1.44
CA MET A 91 7.65 13.12 1.94
C MET A 91 8.72 13.37 0.89
N LEU A 92 8.44 13.10 -0.39
CA LEU A 92 9.34 13.42 -1.50
C LEU A 92 9.56 14.94 -1.56
N LEU A 93 8.48 15.72 -1.56
CA LEU A 93 8.56 17.18 -1.53
C LEU A 93 9.24 17.71 -0.27
N MET A 94 9.00 17.05 0.87
CA MET A 94 9.65 17.38 2.14
C MET A 94 11.16 17.12 2.08
N SER A 95 11.58 16.01 1.47
CA SER A 95 12.99 15.66 1.28
C SER A 95 13.70 16.70 0.43
N GLU A 96 13.07 17.12 -0.67
CA GLU A 96 13.59 18.18 -1.55
C GLU A 96 13.70 19.52 -0.80
N HIS A 97 12.68 19.92 -0.05
CA HIS A 97 12.67 21.18 0.70
C HIS A 97 13.67 21.21 1.87
N THR A 98 13.87 20.08 2.55
CA THR A 98 14.71 20.02 3.76
C THR A 98 16.11 19.46 3.50
N SER A 99 16.38 18.97 2.28
CA SER A 99 17.60 18.23 1.92
C SER A 99 17.88 17.01 2.81
N VAL A 100 16.86 16.49 3.50
CA VAL A 100 16.96 15.26 4.29
C VAL A 100 16.65 14.08 3.38
N PRO A 101 17.53 13.07 3.26
CA PRO A 101 17.30 11.92 2.38
C PRO A 101 16.00 11.18 2.71
N PHE A 102 15.30 10.69 1.68
CA PHE A 102 14.00 10.03 1.86
C PHE A 102 14.08 8.84 2.83
N LYS A 103 15.15 8.05 2.76
CA LYS A 103 15.39 6.91 3.67
C LYS A 103 15.36 7.32 5.14
N THR A 104 15.88 8.50 5.46
CA THR A 104 15.92 9.05 6.81
C THR A 104 14.51 9.49 7.23
N LEU A 105 13.78 10.14 6.33
CA LEU A 105 12.39 10.53 6.57
C LEU A 105 11.49 9.31 6.80
N ALA A 106 11.66 8.22 6.04
CA ALA A 106 10.89 6.99 6.21
C ALA A 106 11.18 6.30 7.56
N ALA A 107 12.45 6.21 7.95
CA ALA A 107 12.83 5.68 9.26
C ALA A 107 12.30 6.55 10.42
N ASP A 108 12.24 7.87 10.21
CA ASP A 108 11.69 8.81 11.18
C ASP A 108 10.15 8.77 11.23
N LEU A 109 9.49 8.51 10.10
CA LEU A 109 8.03 8.37 10.05
C LEU A 109 7.56 7.24 10.94
N ALA A 110 8.21 6.07 10.85
CA ALA A 110 7.91 4.91 11.67
C ALA A 110 8.01 5.21 13.18
N LYS A 111 8.91 6.12 13.57
CA LYS A 111 9.09 6.56 14.97
C LYS A 111 8.11 7.67 15.37
N ALA A 112 7.79 8.57 14.44
CA ALA A 112 6.93 9.73 14.67
C ALA A 112 5.43 9.35 14.67
N GLY A 113 5.07 8.24 14.04
CA GLY A 113 3.71 7.70 13.96
C GLY A 113 2.76 8.46 13.03
N SER A 114 3.15 9.62 12.50
CA SER A 114 2.35 10.37 11.52
C SER A 114 3.20 11.36 10.72
N PHE A 115 2.78 11.66 9.48
CA PHE A 115 3.37 12.73 8.66
C PHE A 115 3.41 14.08 9.38
N ARG A 116 2.35 14.46 10.13
CA ARG A 116 2.31 15.74 10.84
C ARG A 116 3.40 15.83 11.91
N ALA A 117 3.63 14.76 12.65
CA ALA A 117 4.70 14.70 13.64
C ALA A 117 6.10 14.71 12.98
N LEU A 118 6.25 14.01 11.85
CA LEU A 118 7.47 14.04 11.05
C LEU A 118 7.80 15.45 10.53
N ALA A 119 6.83 16.13 9.92
CA ALA A 119 6.97 17.50 9.44
C ALA A 119 7.35 18.47 10.58
N LYS A 120 6.73 18.34 11.76
CA LYS A 120 7.10 19.12 12.94
C LYS A 120 8.56 18.89 13.36
N LYS A 121 9.05 17.64 13.35
CA LYS A 121 10.43 17.30 13.70
C LYS A 121 11.45 17.99 12.79
N HIS A 122 11.15 18.08 11.50
CA HIS A 122 12.04 18.68 10.49
C HIS A 122 11.67 20.13 10.16
N LYS A 123 10.84 20.78 10.99
CA LYS A 123 10.43 22.19 10.85
C LYS A 123 9.80 22.53 9.48
N ALA A 124 9.05 21.59 8.92
CA ALA A 124 8.34 21.75 7.65
C ALA A 124 6.84 21.99 7.86
N ASP A 125 6.20 22.70 6.93
CA ASP A 125 4.75 22.92 6.98
C ASP A 125 4.02 21.66 6.48
N ALA A 126 3.48 20.91 7.44
CA ALA A 126 2.76 19.67 7.18
C ALA A 126 1.56 19.87 6.24
N MET A 127 0.80 20.96 6.40
CA MET A 127 -0.43 21.16 5.63
C MET A 127 -0.12 21.55 4.20
N ALA A 128 0.84 22.45 4.01
CA ALA A 128 1.29 22.85 2.69
C ALA A 128 1.88 21.66 1.92
N LEU A 129 2.75 20.87 2.56
CA LEU A 129 3.38 19.70 1.95
C LEU A 129 2.38 18.58 1.66
N PHE A 130 1.46 18.29 2.57
CA PHE A 130 0.47 17.23 2.36
C PHE A 130 -0.53 17.60 1.24
N GLY A 131 -0.90 18.88 1.13
CA GLY A 131 -1.70 19.39 0.03
C GLY A 131 -0.97 19.36 -1.31
N ALA A 132 0.31 19.73 -1.34
CA ALA A 132 1.15 19.62 -2.54
C ALA A 132 1.39 18.16 -2.94
N GLY A 133 1.64 17.27 -1.98
CA GLY A 133 1.74 15.83 -2.19
C GLY A 133 0.45 15.21 -2.70
N GLY A 134 -0.72 15.72 -2.26
CA GLY A 134 -2.02 15.35 -2.82
C GLY A 134 -2.14 15.67 -4.31
N ARG A 135 -1.78 16.89 -4.72
CA ARG A 135 -1.78 17.28 -6.14
C ARG A 135 -0.80 16.45 -6.97
N LEU A 136 0.38 16.17 -6.43
CA LEU A 136 1.37 15.32 -7.09
C LEU A 136 0.87 13.88 -7.26
N LYS A 137 0.24 13.31 -6.21
CA LYS A 137 -0.44 12.01 -6.28
C LYS A 137 -1.53 12.02 -7.34
N GLU A 138 -2.40 13.03 -7.37
CA GLU A 138 -3.47 13.12 -8.37
C GLU A 138 -2.91 13.15 -9.79
N ALA A 139 -1.84 13.91 -10.02
CA ALA A 139 -1.16 13.96 -11.32
C ALA A 139 -0.55 12.61 -11.73
N ALA A 140 0.00 11.85 -10.78
CA ALA A 140 0.48 10.49 -10.99
C ALA A 140 -0.68 9.51 -11.23
N ASP A 141 -1.76 9.58 -10.45
CA ASP A 141 -2.94 8.71 -10.59
C ASP A 141 -3.59 8.87 -11.98
N LEU A 142 -3.60 10.10 -12.55
CA LEU A 142 -4.08 10.33 -13.92
C LEU A 142 -3.27 9.58 -14.99
N ARG A 143 -2.00 9.28 -14.71
CA ARG A 143 -1.10 8.55 -15.63
C ARG A 143 -1.01 7.07 -15.33
N LEU A 144 -1.52 6.63 -14.19
CA LEU A 144 -1.50 5.24 -13.74
C LEU A 144 -2.01 4.24 -14.79
N PRO A 145 -3.09 4.52 -15.57
CA PRO A 145 -3.54 3.60 -16.62
C PRO A 145 -2.48 3.27 -17.69
N LEU A 146 -1.52 4.19 -17.96
CA LEU A 146 -0.46 3.97 -18.95
C LEU A 146 0.51 2.87 -18.51
N PHE A 147 0.71 2.74 -17.20
CA PHE A 147 1.67 1.79 -16.63
C PHE A 147 1.04 0.45 -16.24
N LEU A 148 -0.28 0.44 -15.96
CA LEU A 148 -1.03 -0.81 -15.73
C LEU A 148 -1.08 -1.73 -16.96
N ILE A 149 -1.17 -1.16 -18.17
CA ILE A 149 -1.23 -1.94 -19.42
C ILE A 149 0.14 -2.54 -19.76
N SER A 150 1.22 -1.87 -19.35
CA SER A 150 2.60 -2.28 -19.62
C SER A 150 3.04 -3.44 -18.73
N THR A 151 2.64 -3.47 -17.46
CA THR A 151 2.97 -4.55 -16.52
C THR A 151 2.26 -5.86 -16.87
N SER A 152 1.00 -5.80 -17.30
CA SER A 152 0.22 -6.97 -17.71
C SER A 152 0.74 -7.61 -19.01
N THR A 153 1.30 -6.82 -19.93
CA THR A 153 1.89 -7.34 -21.18
C THR A 153 3.23 -8.06 -20.95
N SER A 154 4.03 -7.64 -19.97
CA SER A 154 5.30 -8.31 -19.63
C SER A 154 5.14 -9.71 -18.99
N GLY A 155 4.04 -9.95 -18.27
CA GLY A 155 3.71 -11.26 -17.72
C GLY A 155 3.24 -12.25 -18.77
N ALA A 156 2.58 -11.76 -19.82
CA ALA A 156 2.05 -12.59 -20.89
C ALA A 156 3.14 -13.15 -21.82
N ALA A 157 4.12 -12.32 -22.18
CA ALA A 157 5.25 -12.75 -23.01
C ALA A 157 6.17 -13.79 -22.30
N ALA A 158 6.23 -13.76 -20.97
CA ALA A 158 7.04 -14.69 -20.19
C ALA A 158 6.46 -16.12 -20.13
N TYR A 159 5.13 -16.29 -20.21
CA TYR A 159 4.52 -17.63 -20.22
C TYR A 159 4.63 -18.32 -21.59
N GLU A 160 4.61 -17.57 -22.69
CA GLU A 160 4.79 -18.16 -24.03
C GLU A 160 6.24 -18.54 -24.31
N ALA A 161 7.21 -17.80 -23.75
CA ALA A 161 8.62 -18.16 -23.86
C ALA A 161 8.98 -19.46 -23.10
N GLY A 162 8.23 -19.82 -22.04
CA GLY A 162 8.45 -21.05 -21.28
C GLY A 162 7.91 -22.33 -21.94
N LEU A 163 6.92 -22.21 -22.84
CA LEU A 163 6.31 -23.35 -23.54
C LEU A 163 7.01 -23.70 -24.87
N SER A 164 7.80 -22.78 -25.42
CA SER A 164 8.51 -22.96 -26.69
C SER A 164 9.98 -23.35 -26.50
N THR A 165 10.24 -24.36 -25.64
CA THR A 165 11.58 -24.98 -25.51
C THR A 165 11.52 -26.49 -25.73
N ALA A 166 10.65 -26.96 -26.64
CA ALA A 166 10.77 -28.31 -27.18
C ALA A 166 11.93 -28.33 -28.19
N ALA A 167 13.03 -28.98 -27.81
CA ALA A 167 14.22 -29.16 -28.63
C ALA A 167 13.89 -29.84 -29.97
N PRO A 168 14.55 -29.46 -31.09
CA PRO A 168 14.31 -30.11 -32.37
C PRO A 168 14.87 -31.54 -32.34
N ALA A 169 14.04 -32.51 -32.76
CA ALA A 169 14.44 -33.89 -32.94
C ALA A 169 15.46 -34.00 -34.08
N ILE A 170 16.69 -34.38 -33.75
CA ILE A 170 17.75 -34.70 -34.71
C ILE A 170 17.46 -36.09 -35.29
N ASN A 171 16.97 -36.13 -36.53
CA ASN A 171 16.88 -37.36 -37.31
C ASN A 171 18.30 -37.80 -37.71
N ALA A 172 18.79 -38.86 -37.09
CA ALA A 172 20.00 -39.55 -37.53
C ALA A 172 19.62 -40.56 -38.62
N GLU A 173 19.82 -40.16 -39.87
CA GLU A 173 19.79 -41.02 -41.05
C GLU A 173 21.00 -41.99 -40.98
N LYS A 174 20.73 -43.30 -41.00
CA LYS A 174 21.75 -44.36 -41.02
C LYS A 174 21.69 -45.04 -42.38
N ASN A 175 22.82 -44.98 -43.09
CA ASN A 175 23.16 -45.81 -44.26
C ASN A 175 23.04 -47.31 -43.93
#